data_AF-A0AAE0J6G1-F1
#
_entry.id   AF-A0AAE0J6G1-F1
#
_cell.length_a   1.000
_cell.length_b   1.000
_cell.length_c   1.000
_cell.angle_alpha   90.00
_cell.angle_beta   90.00
_cell.angle_gamma   90.00
#
_symmetry.space_group_name_H-M   'P 1'
#
loop_
_entity.id
_entity.type
_entity.pdbx_description
1 polymer ?
#
loop_
_entity_poly.entity_id
_entity_poly.type
_entity_poly.pdbx_seq_one_letter_code
_entity_poly.pdbx_strand_id
1 'polypeptide(L)'
;MESQTNGTASPAQGEVEIKTGPPSSSSISCPSSSPKAWQYMKESVRPSGLAELQLILLTFSTGIQDAVSFHDFHCFASNQTGNTVFLMLAIALPELSGEMFVTVNIATALGMFLASAWLTGQLGHIVGARRRIYLIVCNLIQTLLVFGTAALQYREGIQLEGANTLISIGLLAFASGSQVVQSRSLRMTEITTAMATAAWVDLVIDPNLLALKNRPRNRRVAFLAALILGTLVGAYIFKTLGSPAALIISGAGKLLVTVMYFFNSAEEEEKSDGGESV
;
A
#
# COMPACT_ATOMS: atom_id res chain seq x y z
N MET A 1 8.06 94.32 2.86
CA MET A 1 8.60 93.74 4.11
C MET A 1 9.81 92.93 3.71
N GLU A 2 10.95 93.24 4.33
CA GLU A 2 12.29 92.74 4.03
C GLU A 2 12.44 91.23 4.25
N SER A 3 13.47 90.65 3.59
CA SER A 3 14.57 89.88 4.23
C SER A 3 14.90 88.50 3.61
N GLN A 4 16.15 88.40 3.09
CA GLN A 4 17.12 87.28 3.21
C GLN A 4 16.85 85.97 2.41
N THR A 5 17.81 85.20 1.86
CA THR A 5 19.27 85.07 2.05
C THR A 5 19.94 84.21 0.94
N ASN A 6 21.21 84.53 0.66
CA ASN A 6 22.40 83.73 0.24
C ASN A 6 22.30 82.28 -0.28
N GLY A 7 23.23 81.96 -1.21
CA GLY A 7 23.99 80.70 -1.14
C GLY A 7 24.52 80.11 -2.45
N THR A 8 25.79 80.37 -2.75
CA THR A 8 26.62 79.91 -3.88
C THR A 8 26.92 78.41 -3.93
N ALA A 9 27.10 77.88 -5.15
CA ALA A 9 27.46 76.50 -5.49
C ALA A 9 28.99 76.25 -5.53
N SER A 10 29.41 75.00 -5.27
CA SER A 10 30.62 74.36 -5.81
C SER A 10 30.60 72.83 -5.59
N PRO A 11 31.13 71.97 -6.50
CA PRO A 11 31.06 70.51 -6.41
C PRO A 11 32.36 69.87 -5.87
N ALA A 12 32.24 68.79 -5.09
CA ALA A 12 33.33 67.88 -4.69
C ALA A 12 32.93 66.45 -5.07
N GLN A 13 33.64 65.82 -6.02
CA GLN A 13 34.77 64.88 -5.84
C GLN A 13 34.35 63.52 -5.24
N GLY A 14 34.70 62.46 -5.97
CA GLY A 14 34.28 61.09 -5.69
C GLY A 14 35.14 60.35 -4.67
N GLU A 15 34.56 59.26 -4.16
CA GLU A 15 35.24 58.21 -3.41
C GLU A 15 34.85 56.85 -3.99
N VAL A 16 35.87 56.07 -4.33
CA VAL A 16 35.79 54.66 -4.71
C VAL A 16 35.88 53.85 -3.42
N GLU A 17 34.78 53.25 -2.97
CA GLU A 17 34.79 52.34 -1.82
C GLU A 17 34.80 50.88 -2.31
N ILE A 18 35.98 50.25 -2.23
CA ILE A 18 36.18 48.83 -2.49
C ILE A 18 35.60 48.03 -1.30
N LYS A 19 34.39 47.50 -1.46
CA LYS A 19 33.82 46.51 -0.52
C LYS A 19 34.35 45.11 -0.83
N THR A 20 35.33 44.67 -0.05
CA THR A 20 35.76 43.26 0.03
C THR A 20 34.69 42.45 0.76
N GLY A 21 33.86 41.71 0.01
CA GLY A 21 32.98 40.68 0.57
C GLY A 21 33.77 39.43 1.00
N PRO A 22 33.28 38.64 1.97
CA PRO A 22 33.93 37.40 2.40
C PRO A 22 33.90 36.36 1.27
N PRO A 23 34.88 35.44 1.21
CA PRO A 23 34.95 34.45 0.14
C PRO A 23 33.72 33.55 0.15
N SER A 24 33.12 33.37 -1.03
CA SER A 24 32.07 32.38 -1.26
C SER A 24 32.61 31.01 -0.90
N SER A 25 32.06 30.42 0.17
CA SER A 25 32.22 29.01 0.46
C SER A 25 31.49 28.24 -0.65
N SER A 26 32.23 27.87 -1.68
CA SER A 26 31.80 26.85 -2.63
C SER A 26 31.57 25.58 -1.82
N SER A 27 30.29 25.29 -1.54
CA SER A 27 29.88 24.01 -1.00
C SER A 27 30.28 22.95 -2.03
N ILE A 28 31.36 22.24 -1.72
CA ILE A 28 31.74 21.01 -2.43
C ILE A 28 30.59 20.04 -2.19
N SER A 29 29.65 20.01 -3.15
CA SER A 29 28.68 18.94 -3.22
C SER A 29 29.47 17.68 -3.57
N CYS A 30 29.83 16.89 -2.56
CA CYS A 30 30.32 15.54 -2.77
C CYS A 30 29.26 14.82 -3.61
N PRO A 31 29.55 14.39 -4.84
CA PRO A 31 28.59 13.59 -5.58
C PRO A 31 28.45 12.28 -4.82
N SER A 32 27.33 12.10 -4.13
CA SER A 32 27.03 10.80 -3.53
C SER A 32 26.82 9.83 -4.68
N SER A 33 27.89 9.16 -5.09
CA SER A 33 27.90 8.13 -6.13
C SER A 33 27.18 6.89 -5.62
N SER A 34 25.88 7.04 -5.37
CA SER A 34 25.00 5.92 -5.12
C SER A 34 24.91 5.15 -6.44
N PRO A 35 25.14 3.82 -6.43
CA PRO A 35 25.16 3.04 -7.66
C PRO A 35 23.83 3.19 -8.41
N LYS A 36 23.87 3.19 -9.76
CA LYS A 36 22.68 3.38 -10.62
C LYS A 36 21.50 2.47 -10.23
N ALA A 37 21.79 1.24 -9.80
CA ALA A 37 20.78 0.31 -9.29
C ALA A 37 20.08 0.81 -8.01
N TRP A 38 20.81 1.45 -7.09
CA TRP A 38 20.24 2.04 -5.88
C TRP A 38 19.39 3.27 -6.17
N GLN A 39 19.79 4.08 -7.17
CA GLN A 39 18.97 5.19 -7.65
C GLN A 39 17.67 4.67 -8.25
N TYR A 40 17.74 3.66 -9.13
CA TYR A 40 16.57 2.96 -9.66
C TYR A 40 15.66 2.50 -8.52
N MET A 41 16.17 1.78 -7.52
CA MET A 41 15.34 1.29 -6.41
C MET A 41 14.63 2.40 -5.59
N LYS A 42 15.13 3.64 -5.61
CA LYS A 42 14.50 4.79 -4.93
C LYS A 42 13.46 5.53 -5.76
N GLU A 43 13.35 5.26 -7.05
CA GLU A 43 12.37 5.90 -7.91
C GLU A 43 10.94 5.51 -7.52
N SER A 44 10.01 6.46 -7.68
CA SER A 44 8.58 6.20 -7.47
C SER A 44 8.00 5.44 -8.65
N VAL A 45 7.26 4.37 -8.38
CA VAL A 45 6.53 3.62 -9.40
C VAL A 45 5.37 4.47 -9.94
N ARG A 46 5.28 4.60 -11.27
CA ARG A 46 4.16 5.28 -11.92
C ARG A 46 2.93 4.37 -12.04
N PRO A 47 1.70 4.90 -11.92
CA PRO A 47 0.49 4.17 -12.29
C PRO A 47 0.56 3.73 -13.76
N SER A 48 0.54 2.43 -14.02
CA SER A 48 0.69 1.84 -15.34
C SER A 48 -0.14 0.58 -15.47
N GLY A 49 -0.32 0.04 -16.68
CA GLY A 49 -1.02 -1.23 -16.88
C GLY A 49 -0.36 -2.40 -16.13
N LEU A 50 0.96 -2.37 -15.94
CA LEU A 50 1.68 -3.37 -15.15
C LEU A 50 1.34 -3.25 -13.65
N ALA A 51 1.28 -2.02 -13.13
CA ALA A 51 0.85 -1.77 -11.75
C ALA A 51 -0.61 -2.15 -11.52
N GLU A 52 -1.49 -1.92 -12.51
CA GLU A 52 -2.89 -2.41 -12.47
C GLU A 52 -2.92 -3.93 -12.38
N LEU A 53 -2.19 -4.63 -13.25
CA LEU A 53 -2.11 -6.09 -13.23
C LEU A 53 -1.59 -6.62 -11.89
N GLN A 54 -0.57 -5.98 -11.31
CA GLN A 54 -0.05 -6.33 -9.98
C GLN A 54 -1.13 -6.25 -8.90
N LEU A 55 -1.90 -5.15 -8.86
CA LEU A 55 -2.98 -5.00 -7.88
C LEU A 55 -4.11 -6.02 -8.11
N ILE A 56 -4.41 -6.36 -9.37
CA ILE A 56 -5.39 -7.41 -9.69
C ILE A 56 -4.91 -8.80 -9.22
N LEU A 57 -3.64 -9.14 -9.43
CA LEU A 57 -3.04 -10.39 -8.94
C LEU A 57 -3.02 -10.46 -7.41
N LEU A 58 -2.71 -9.34 -6.75
CA LEU A 58 -2.80 -9.24 -5.30
C LEU A 58 -4.24 -9.41 -4.80
N THR A 59 -5.22 -8.84 -5.50
CA THR A 59 -6.65 -9.00 -5.19
C THR A 59 -7.08 -10.46 -5.30
N PHE A 60 -6.67 -11.14 -6.37
CA PHE A 60 -6.93 -12.57 -6.54
C PHE A 60 -6.32 -13.39 -5.40
N SER A 61 -5.08 -13.09 -5.02
CA SER A 61 -4.39 -13.74 -3.90
C SER A 61 -5.08 -13.48 -2.56
N THR A 62 -5.63 -12.27 -2.36
CA THR A 62 -6.46 -11.92 -1.20
C THR A 62 -7.75 -12.73 -1.16
N GLY A 63 -8.44 -12.92 -2.28
CA GLY A 63 -9.63 -13.77 -2.35
C GLY A 63 -9.34 -15.21 -1.90
N ILE A 64 -8.23 -15.78 -2.36
CA ILE A 64 -7.78 -17.12 -1.92
C ILE A 64 -7.56 -17.14 -0.40
N GLN A 65 -6.84 -16.14 0.12
CA GLN A 65 -6.48 -16.06 1.53
C GLN A 65 -7.71 -15.89 2.43
N ASP A 66 -8.70 -15.09 2.02
CA ASP A 66 -9.94 -14.89 2.77
C ASP A 66 -10.85 -16.12 2.76
N ALA A 67 -10.86 -16.90 1.67
CA ALA A 67 -11.57 -18.18 1.63
C ALA A 67 -11.02 -19.16 2.69
N VAL A 68 -9.68 -19.23 2.80
CA VAL A 68 -9.00 -20.04 3.80
C VAL A 68 -9.22 -19.49 5.20
N SER A 69 -9.00 -18.20 5.41
CA SER A 69 -9.07 -17.62 6.75
C SER A 69 -10.46 -17.71 7.36
N PHE A 70 -11.50 -17.49 6.55
CA PHE A 70 -12.87 -17.59 7.04
C PHE A 70 -13.23 -19.03 7.40
N HIS A 71 -12.81 -20.00 6.58
CA HIS A 71 -13.02 -21.41 6.89
C HIS A 71 -12.27 -21.83 8.16
N ASP A 72 -10.97 -21.52 8.27
CA ASP A 72 -10.11 -22.03 9.35
C ASP A 72 -10.29 -21.28 10.67
N PHE A 73 -10.64 -19.99 10.63
CA PHE A 73 -10.58 -19.10 11.79
C PHE A 73 -11.90 -18.38 12.09
N HIS A 74 -12.94 -18.60 11.29
CA HIS A 74 -14.24 -17.92 11.36
C HIS A 74 -14.15 -16.38 11.27
N CYS A 75 -13.10 -15.87 10.63
CA CYS A 75 -12.91 -14.44 10.40
C CYS A 75 -12.09 -14.15 9.14
N PHE A 76 -12.14 -12.92 8.66
CA PHE A 76 -11.41 -12.53 7.45
C PHE A 76 -10.04 -11.98 7.79
N ALA A 77 -9.02 -12.28 6.97
CA ALA A 77 -7.74 -11.62 7.07
C ALA A 77 -7.80 -10.18 6.50
N SER A 78 -8.60 -9.96 5.46
CA SER A 78 -8.65 -8.67 4.74
C SER A 78 -9.91 -7.83 4.99
N ASN A 79 -11.07 -8.45 5.21
CA ASN A 79 -12.36 -7.75 5.31
C ASN A 79 -12.69 -7.29 6.74
N GLN A 80 -12.06 -6.20 7.17
CA GLN A 80 -12.18 -5.71 8.54
C GLN A 80 -13.55 -5.10 8.90
N THR A 81 -14.35 -4.64 7.94
CA THR A 81 -15.73 -4.17 8.23
C THR A 81 -16.57 -5.26 8.89
N GLY A 82 -16.50 -6.49 8.36
CA GLY A 82 -17.20 -7.65 8.93
C GLY A 82 -16.64 -8.02 10.30
N ASN A 83 -15.31 -8.09 10.42
CA ASN A 83 -14.65 -8.41 11.69
C ASN A 83 -15.00 -7.41 12.81
N THR A 84 -15.12 -6.12 12.50
CA THR A 84 -15.55 -5.13 13.50
C THR A 84 -16.96 -5.45 14.02
N VAL A 85 -17.90 -5.78 13.13
CA VAL A 85 -19.26 -6.17 13.53
C VAL A 85 -19.24 -7.48 14.32
N PHE A 86 -18.51 -8.50 13.85
CA PHE A 86 -18.39 -9.78 14.53
C PHE A 86 -17.77 -9.64 15.93
N LEU A 87 -16.78 -8.75 16.10
CA LEU A 87 -16.18 -8.48 17.40
C LEU A 87 -17.20 -7.86 18.37
N MET A 88 -17.98 -6.87 17.92
CA MET A 88 -18.98 -6.24 18.77
C MET A 88 -20.11 -7.22 19.13
N LEU A 89 -20.56 -8.03 18.17
CA LEU A 89 -21.57 -9.06 18.42
C LEU A 89 -21.06 -10.12 19.39
N ALA A 90 -19.81 -10.58 19.24
CA ALA A 90 -19.25 -11.58 20.14
C ALA A 90 -19.06 -11.06 21.58
N ILE A 91 -18.83 -9.75 21.76
CA ILE A 91 -18.80 -9.11 23.08
C ILE A 91 -20.21 -8.98 23.68
N ALA A 92 -21.20 -8.58 22.86
CA ALA A 92 -22.56 -8.36 23.32
C ALA A 92 -23.36 -9.65 23.53
N LEU A 93 -23.01 -10.72 22.80
CA LEU A 93 -23.69 -12.01 22.78
C LEU A 93 -22.68 -13.14 23.04
N PRO A 94 -22.11 -13.23 24.25
CA PRO A 94 -21.05 -14.21 24.55
C PRO A 94 -21.50 -15.67 24.41
N GLU A 95 -22.81 -15.92 24.50
CA GLU A 95 -23.44 -17.24 24.32
C GLU A 95 -23.27 -17.81 22.91
N LEU A 96 -23.04 -16.95 21.91
CA LEU A 96 -22.82 -17.34 20.50
C LEU A 96 -21.33 -17.53 20.15
N SER A 97 -20.43 -17.25 21.11
CA SER A 97 -18.98 -17.41 20.94
C SER A 97 -18.63 -18.90 20.84
N GLY A 98 -17.82 -19.26 19.85
CA GLY A 98 -17.42 -20.64 19.56
C GLY A 98 -18.28 -21.34 18.51
N GLU A 99 -19.56 -20.96 18.35
CA GLU A 99 -20.41 -21.52 17.28
C GLU A 99 -20.30 -20.72 15.97
N MET A 100 -20.44 -19.39 16.04
CA MET A 100 -20.38 -18.52 14.85
C MET A 100 -19.15 -17.62 14.81
N PHE A 101 -18.62 -17.22 15.96
CA PHE A 101 -17.53 -16.24 16.07
C PHE A 101 -16.52 -16.66 17.12
N VAL A 102 -15.23 -16.50 16.83
CA VAL A 102 -14.16 -16.69 17.82
C VAL A 102 -13.56 -15.33 18.16
N THR A 103 -13.98 -14.76 19.28
CA THR A 103 -13.68 -13.37 19.69
C THR A 103 -12.19 -13.05 19.62
N VAL A 104 -11.33 -13.95 20.11
CA VAL A 104 -9.87 -13.73 20.14
C VAL A 104 -9.26 -13.75 18.74
N ASN A 105 -9.74 -14.63 17.84
CA ASN A 105 -9.27 -14.68 16.45
C ASN A 105 -9.66 -13.39 15.71
N ILE A 106 -10.91 -12.93 15.89
CA ILE A 106 -11.42 -11.71 15.27
C ILE A 106 -10.66 -10.48 15.79
N ALA A 107 -10.47 -10.37 17.11
CA ALA A 107 -9.72 -9.27 17.71
C ALA A 107 -8.27 -9.25 17.23
N THR A 108 -7.64 -10.43 17.10
CA THR A 108 -6.27 -10.57 16.59
C THR A 108 -6.20 -10.18 15.12
N ALA A 109 -7.14 -10.61 14.28
CA ALA A 109 -7.22 -10.22 12.87
C ALA A 109 -7.34 -8.70 12.73
N LEU A 110 -8.29 -8.09 13.43
CA LEU A 110 -8.52 -6.65 13.39
C LEU A 110 -7.31 -5.86 13.92
N GLY A 111 -6.78 -6.26 15.07
CA GLY A 111 -5.62 -5.60 15.71
C GLY A 111 -4.37 -5.67 14.85
N MET A 112 -4.02 -6.85 14.32
CA MET A 112 -2.82 -7.03 13.49
C MET A 112 -2.95 -6.36 12.12
N PHE A 113 -4.15 -6.37 11.53
CA PHE A 113 -4.42 -5.60 10.31
C PHE A 113 -4.18 -4.10 10.56
N LEU A 114 -4.78 -3.53 11.60
CA LEU A 114 -4.65 -2.09 11.90
C LEU A 114 -3.22 -1.72 12.30
N ALA A 115 -2.53 -2.57 13.07
CA ALA A 115 -1.14 -2.36 13.44
C ALA A 115 -0.23 -2.33 12.21
N SER A 116 -0.41 -3.26 11.27
CA SER A 116 0.36 -3.27 10.02
C SER A 116 0.05 -2.06 9.13
N ALA A 117 -1.23 -1.66 9.07
CA ALA A 117 -1.66 -0.52 8.28
C ALA A 117 -1.07 0.78 8.84
N TRP A 118 -1.09 0.95 10.17
CA TRP A 118 -0.44 2.08 10.83
C TRP A 118 1.07 2.07 10.59
N LEU A 119 1.75 0.95 10.89
CA LEU A 119 3.21 0.85 10.76
C LEU A 119 3.68 1.15 9.34
N THR A 120 3.10 0.47 8.35
CA THR A 120 3.52 0.64 6.96
C THR A 120 3.03 1.96 6.39
N GLY A 121 1.87 2.48 6.81
CA GLY A 121 1.43 3.83 6.46
C GLY A 121 2.42 4.90 6.91
N GLN A 122 2.85 4.87 8.18
CA GLN A 122 3.83 5.82 8.70
C GLN A 122 5.21 5.64 8.07
N LEU A 123 5.66 4.40 7.87
CA LEU A 123 6.92 4.13 7.19
C LEU A 123 6.90 4.64 5.74
N GLY A 124 5.75 4.55 5.07
CA GLY A 124 5.53 5.10 3.74
C GLY A 124 5.70 6.62 3.66
N HIS A 125 5.38 7.37 4.73
CA HIS A 125 5.64 8.82 4.78
C HIS A 125 7.14 9.15 4.91
N ILE A 126 7.91 8.28 5.57
CA ILE A 126 9.36 8.48 5.78
C ILE A 126 10.15 8.03 4.55
N VAL A 127 9.87 6.83 4.04
CA VAL A 127 10.62 6.21 2.94
C VAL A 127 10.13 6.70 1.59
N GLY A 128 8.85 7.04 1.46
CA GLY A 128 8.16 7.34 0.21
C GLY A 128 7.32 6.15 -0.25
N ALA A 129 6.00 6.27 -0.08
CA ALA A 129 5.03 5.16 -0.20
C ALA A 129 4.92 4.54 -1.61
N ARG A 130 5.48 5.20 -2.64
CA ARG A 130 5.55 4.69 -4.02
C ARG A 130 6.95 4.27 -4.45
N ARG A 131 7.98 4.43 -3.60
CA ARG A 131 9.34 4.03 -3.95
C ARG A 131 9.39 2.53 -4.23
N ARG A 132 10.06 2.15 -5.31
CA ARG A 132 10.15 0.75 -5.76
C ARG A 132 10.68 -0.18 -4.65
N ILE A 133 11.71 0.25 -3.93
CA ILE A 133 12.26 -0.49 -2.77
C ILE A 133 11.24 -0.69 -1.65
N TYR A 134 10.45 0.33 -1.34
CA TYR A 134 9.43 0.26 -0.31
C TYR A 134 8.37 -0.78 -0.69
N LEU A 135 7.89 -0.71 -1.94
CA LEU A 135 6.89 -1.65 -2.46
C LEU A 135 7.41 -3.10 -2.47
N ILE A 136 8.65 -3.32 -2.95
CA ILE A 136 9.28 -4.64 -3.00
C ILE A 136 9.46 -5.21 -1.59
N VAL A 137 10.03 -4.44 -0.67
CA VAL A 137 10.32 -4.92 0.70
C VAL A 137 9.02 -5.23 1.43
N CYS A 138 8.03 -4.35 1.39
CA CYS A 138 6.75 -4.61 2.03
C CYS A 138 6.04 -5.82 1.42
N ASN A 139 5.98 -5.95 0.09
CA ASN A 139 5.35 -7.09 -0.57
C ASN A 139 6.12 -8.41 -0.33
N LEU A 140 7.46 -8.37 -0.23
CA LEU A 140 8.28 -9.52 0.14
C LEU A 140 8.01 -9.98 1.57
N ILE A 141 7.97 -9.04 2.53
CA ILE A 141 7.62 -9.36 3.92
C ILE A 141 6.24 -10.01 3.97
N GLN A 142 5.22 -9.42 3.33
CA GLN A 142 3.88 -10.00 3.26
C GLN A 142 3.89 -11.42 2.69
N THR A 143 4.66 -11.66 1.63
CA THR A 143 4.82 -12.97 0.99
C THR A 143 5.41 -13.99 1.97
N LEU A 144 6.46 -13.61 2.71
CA LEU A 144 7.08 -14.46 3.72
C LEU A 144 6.14 -14.76 4.88
N LEU A 145 5.31 -13.81 5.30
CA LEU A 145 4.30 -14.04 6.34
C LEU A 145 3.26 -15.08 5.88
N VAL A 146 2.79 -15.00 4.63
CA VAL A 146 1.83 -15.98 4.07
C VAL A 146 2.46 -17.37 3.96
N PHE A 147 3.70 -17.48 3.48
CA PHE A 147 4.42 -18.76 3.47
C PHE A 147 4.69 -19.29 4.88
N GLY A 148 4.98 -18.40 5.83
CA GLY A 148 5.13 -18.74 7.25
C GLY A 148 3.86 -19.37 7.82
N THR A 149 2.69 -18.77 7.54
CA THR A 149 1.40 -19.37 7.93
C THR A 149 1.16 -20.71 7.27
N ALA A 150 1.45 -20.85 5.96
CA ALA A 150 1.30 -22.12 5.25
C ALA A 150 2.19 -23.22 5.87
N ALA A 151 3.44 -22.89 6.18
CA ALA A 151 4.37 -23.82 6.84
C ALA A 151 3.91 -24.19 8.25
N LEU A 152 3.40 -23.23 9.02
CA LEU A 152 2.87 -23.47 10.37
C LEU A 152 1.66 -24.41 10.32
N GLN A 153 0.67 -24.14 9.46
CA GLN A 153 -0.50 -24.99 9.29
C GLN A 153 -0.13 -26.40 8.77
N TYR A 154 0.88 -26.50 7.90
CA TYR A 154 1.34 -27.79 7.41
C TYR A 154 1.98 -28.65 8.51
N ARG A 155 2.72 -28.04 9.45
CA ARG A 155 3.42 -28.77 10.52
C ARG A 155 2.55 -29.07 11.72
N GLU A 156 1.78 -28.10 12.17
CA GLU A 156 1.03 -28.16 13.43
C GLU A 156 -0.44 -28.54 13.22
N GLY A 157 -0.89 -28.56 11.96
CA GLY A 157 -2.30 -28.72 11.61
C GLY A 157 -3.10 -27.43 11.76
N ILE A 158 -4.39 -27.53 11.48
CA ILE A 158 -5.34 -26.42 11.55
C ILE A 158 -6.21 -26.63 12.80
N GLN A 159 -6.24 -25.62 13.66
CA GLN A 159 -7.06 -25.59 14.87
C GLN A 159 -7.87 -24.30 14.88
N LEU A 160 -9.07 -24.33 15.43
CA LEU A 160 -9.91 -23.14 15.56
C LEU A 160 -9.42 -22.20 16.66
N GLU A 161 -8.82 -22.76 17.71
CA GLU A 161 -8.33 -22.04 18.88
C GLU A 161 -6.89 -22.46 19.21
N GLY A 162 -6.14 -21.56 19.84
CA GLY A 162 -4.78 -21.81 20.30
C GLY A 162 -3.75 -20.83 19.76
N ALA A 163 -2.52 -20.90 20.30
CA ALA A 163 -1.46 -19.96 19.95
C ALA A 163 -1.11 -19.99 18.46
N ASN A 164 -1.04 -21.18 17.85
CA ASN A 164 -0.72 -21.35 16.43
C ASN A 164 -1.79 -20.71 15.53
N THR A 165 -3.06 -20.77 15.94
CA THR A 165 -4.17 -20.10 15.25
C THR A 165 -4.05 -18.59 15.31
N LEU A 166 -3.78 -18.04 16.49
CA LEU A 166 -3.58 -16.59 16.68
C LEU A 166 -2.37 -16.08 15.89
N ILE A 167 -1.27 -16.83 15.88
CA ILE A 167 -0.10 -16.53 15.03
C ILE A 167 -0.52 -16.56 13.56
N SER A 168 -1.19 -17.61 13.11
CA SER A 168 -1.61 -17.78 11.72
C SER A 168 -2.47 -16.62 11.22
N ILE A 169 -3.57 -16.32 11.91
CA ILE A 169 -4.47 -15.21 11.53
C ILE A 169 -3.78 -13.85 11.68
N GLY A 170 -2.92 -13.69 12.70
CA GLY A 170 -2.16 -12.46 12.91
C GLY A 170 -1.19 -12.17 11.77
N LEU A 171 -0.44 -13.18 11.30
CA LEU A 171 0.47 -13.08 10.16
C LEU A 171 -0.29 -12.73 8.86
N LEU A 172 -1.40 -13.42 8.60
CA LEU A 172 -2.24 -13.20 7.42
C LEU A 172 -2.88 -11.81 7.43
N ALA A 173 -3.43 -11.37 8.57
CA ALA A 173 -4.05 -10.07 8.73
C ALA A 173 -3.03 -8.93 8.64
N PHE A 174 -1.84 -9.11 9.23
CA PHE A 174 -0.74 -8.15 9.10
C PHE A 174 -0.28 -8.02 7.63
N ALA A 175 -0.16 -9.15 6.92
CA ALA A 175 0.17 -9.14 5.52
C ALA A 175 -0.90 -8.39 4.69
N SER A 176 -2.18 -8.61 5.00
CA SER A 176 -3.28 -7.95 4.31
C SER A 176 -3.37 -6.45 4.59
N GLY A 177 -3.17 -6.01 5.83
CA GLY A 177 -3.25 -4.58 6.17
C GLY A 177 -2.15 -3.76 5.49
N SER A 178 -0.92 -4.30 5.46
CA SER A 178 0.17 -3.69 4.69
C SER A 178 -0.14 -3.64 3.18
N GLN A 179 -0.79 -4.66 2.61
CA GLN A 179 -1.15 -4.68 1.18
C GLN A 179 -2.15 -3.57 0.83
N VAL A 180 -3.18 -3.40 1.67
CA VAL A 180 -4.20 -2.37 1.47
C VAL A 180 -3.60 -0.96 1.56
N VAL A 181 -2.60 -0.74 2.42
CA VAL A 181 -1.90 0.56 2.46
C VAL A 181 -1.11 0.82 1.18
N GLN A 182 -0.41 -0.19 0.67
CA GLN A 182 0.35 -0.06 -0.57
C GLN A 182 -0.54 0.19 -1.79
N SER A 183 -1.68 -0.50 -1.91
CA SER A 183 -2.61 -0.31 -3.03
C SER A 183 -3.13 1.13 -3.10
N ARG A 184 -3.46 1.73 -1.94
CA ARG A 184 -3.87 3.14 -1.85
C ARG A 184 -2.75 4.10 -2.28
N SER A 185 -1.50 3.75 -2.01
CA SER A 185 -0.34 4.58 -2.35
C SER A 185 -0.11 4.69 -3.87
N LEU A 186 -0.52 3.69 -4.65
CA LEU A 186 -0.37 3.66 -6.12
C LEU A 186 -1.42 4.51 -6.87
N ARG A 187 -2.31 5.22 -6.18
CA ARG A 187 -3.31 6.15 -6.75
C ARG A 187 -4.25 5.54 -7.79
N MET A 188 -4.42 4.23 -7.80
CA MET A 188 -5.43 3.51 -8.58
C MET A 188 -6.59 3.18 -7.64
N THR A 189 -7.36 4.21 -7.27
CA THR A 189 -8.36 4.16 -6.20
C THR A 189 -9.47 3.13 -6.45
N GLU A 190 -9.64 2.69 -7.69
CA GLU A 190 -10.60 1.65 -8.08
C GLU A 190 -10.18 0.24 -7.68
N ILE A 191 -8.88 0.01 -7.39
CA ILE A 191 -8.34 -1.32 -7.04
C ILE A 191 -7.71 -1.25 -5.64
N THR A 192 -8.53 -1.48 -4.62
CA THR A 192 -8.12 -1.44 -3.21
C THR A 192 -7.45 -2.73 -2.74
N THR A 193 -7.55 -3.81 -3.51
CA THR A 193 -7.10 -5.19 -3.19
C THR A 193 -7.86 -5.91 -2.06
N ALA A 194 -8.66 -5.19 -1.30
CA ALA A 194 -9.63 -5.70 -0.32
C ALA A 194 -10.81 -4.71 -0.21
N MET A 195 -11.89 -5.06 0.49
CA MET A 195 -13.07 -4.20 0.69
C MET A 195 -13.85 -3.89 -0.61
N ALA A 196 -14.75 -4.82 -0.99
CA ALA A 196 -15.46 -4.75 -2.27
C ALA A 196 -16.67 -3.80 -2.31
N THR A 197 -17.23 -3.40 -1.17
CA THR A 197 -18.53 -2.71 -1.11
C THR A 197 -18.56 -1.42 -1.92
N ALA A 198 -17.58 -0.53 -1.72
CA ALA A 198 -17.51 0.72 -2.46
C ALA A 198 -17.34 0.48 -3.96
N ALA A 199 -16.51 -0.50 -4.36
CA ALA A 199 -16.31 -0.82 -5.77
C ALA A 199 -17.56 -1.38 -6.44
N TRP A 200 -18.37 -2.18 -5.74
CA TRP A 200 -19.68 -2.64 -6.22
C TRP A 200 -20.63 -1.48 -6.48
N VAL A 201 -20.77 -0.59 -5.49
CA VAL A 201 -21.66 0.57 -5.60
C VAL A 201 -21.18 1.48 -6.73
N ASP A 202 -19.91 1.87 -6.73
CA ASP A 202 -19.30 2.73 -7.74
C ASP A 202 -19.37 2.16 -9.16
N LEU A 203 -19.40 0.82 -9.30
CA LEU A 203 -19.60 0.17 -10.58
C LEU A 203 -21.05 0.30 -11.05
N VAL A 204 -22.02 -0.02 -10.18
CA VAL A 204 -23.43 -0.06 -10.55
C VAL A 204 -24.01 1.34 -10.80
N ILE A 205 -23.52 2.36 -10.10
CA ILE A 205 -23.98 3.74 -10.28
C ILE A 205 -23.18 4.52 -11.34
N ASP A 206 -22.20 3.90 -12.01
CA ASP A 206 -21.36 4.60 -12.99
C ASP A 206 -22.23 5.12 -14.16
N PRO A 207 -22.29 6.45 -14.40
CA PRO A 207 -23.12 7.01 -15.46
C PRO A 207 -22.67 6.57 -16.86
N ASN A 208 -21.42 6.12 -16.98
CA ASN A 208 -20.80 5.61 -18.20
C ASN A 208 -20.57 4.08 -18.11
N LEU A 209 -21.45 3.35 -17.41
CA LEU A 209 -21.34 1.91 -17.23
C LEU A 209 -21.27 1.15 -18.56
N LEU A 210 -22.11 1.54 -19.53
CA LEU A 210 -22.19 0.92 -20.86
C LEU A 210 -21.29 1.59 -21.91
N ALA A 211 -20.52 2.62 -21.52
CA ALA A 211 -19.61 3.28 -22.46
C ALA A 211 -18.50 2.33 -22.92
N LEU A 212 -18.16 2.40 -24.22
CA LEU A 212 -17.13 1.55 -24.84
C LEU A 212 -15.74 1.75 -24.21
N LYS A 213 -15.43 2.96 -23.75
CA LYS A 213 -14.15 3.31 -23.13
C LYS A 213 -14.39 3.94 -21.75
N ASN A 214 -14.16 3.18 -20.70
CA ASN A 214 -14.21 3.67 -19.32
C ASN A 214 -13.18 2.88 -18.48
N ARG A 215 -11.98 3.44 -18.32
CA ARG A 215 -10.86 2.78 -17.63
C ARG A 215 -11.14 2.59 -16.13
N PRO A 216 -11.65 3.58 -15.38
CA PRO A 216 -12.07 3.38 -13.98
C PRO A 216 -13.08 2.24 -13.81
N ARG A 217 -14.14 2.20 -14.65
CA ARG A 217 -15.11 1.09 -14.64
C ARG A 217 -14.44 -0.25 -14.90
N ASN A 218 -13.55 -0.35 -15.89
CA ASN A 218 -12.84 -1.59 -16.19
C ASN A 218 -11.95 -2.05 -15.02
N ARG A 219 -11.30 -1.13 -14.30
CA ARG A 219 -10.54 -1.44 -13.10
C ARG A 219 -11.41 -2.00 -11.98
N ARG A 220 -12.59 -1.40 -11.73
CA ARG A 220 -13.56 -1.91 -10.74
C ARG A 220 -14.06 -3.31 -11.09
N VAL A 221 -14.42 -3.53 -12.36
CA VAL A 221 -14.84 -4.86 -12.85
C VAL A 221 -13.72 -5.88 -12.67
N ALA A 222 -12.49 -5.55 -13.06
CA ALA A 222 -11.34 -6.44 -12.92
C ALA A 222 -11.05 -6.76 -11.44
N PHE A 223 -11.11 -5.75 -10.56
CA PHE A 223 -10.94 -5.92 -9.12
C PHE A 223 -11.99 -6.86 -8.53
N LEU A 224 -13.28 -6.61 -8.79
CA LEU A 224 -14.37 -7.45 -8.29
C LEU A 224 -14.30 -8.88 -8.84
N ALA A 225 -14.05 -9.03 -10.14
CA ALA A 225 -13.90 -10.33 -10.77
C ALA A 225 -12.71 -11.11 -10.18
N ALA A 226 -11.57 -10.46 -10.00
CA ALA A 226 -10.39 -11.09 -9.41
C ALA A 226 -10.62 -11.52 -7.96
N LEU A 227 -11.33 -10.72 -7.16
CA LEU A 227 -11.67 -11.10 -5.79
C LEU A 227 -12.58 -12.34 -5.78
N ILE A 228 -13.66 -12.34 -6.58
CA ILE A 228 -14.61 -13.46 -6.68
C ILE A 228 -13.90 -14.74 -7.16
N LEU A 229 -13.12 -14.64 -8.25
CA LEU A 229 -12.39 -15.78 -8.80
C LEU A 229 -11.33 -16.29 -7.82
N GLY A 230 -10.64 -15.39 -7.11
CA GLY A 230 -9.70 -15.74 -6.06
C GLY A 230 -10.37 -16.53 -4.95
N THR A 231 -11.51 -16.06 -4.44
CA THR A 231 -12.27 -16.76 -3.40
C THR A 231 -12.74 -18.13 -3.88
N LEU A 232 -13.26 -18.25 -5.12
CA LEU A 232 -13.71 -19.53 -5.68
C LEU A 232 -12.55 -20.52 -5.85
N VAL A 233 -11.43 -20.07 -6.40
CA VAL A 233 -10.22 -20.89 -6.58
C VAL A 233 -9.66 -21.31 -5.23
N GLY A 234 -9.60 -20.39 -4.26
CA GLY A 234 -9.15 -20.68 -2.90
C GLY A 234 -10.02 -21.73 -2.21
N ALA A 235 -11.35 -21.58 -2.29
CA ALA A 235 -12.29 -22.56 -1.75
C ALA A 235 -12.15 -23.94 -2.41
N TYR A 236 -11.93 -23.99 -3.73
CA TYR A 236 -11.73 -25.25 -4.45
C TYR A 236 -10.40 -25.94 -4.10
N ILE A 237 -9.30 -25.18 -4.02
CA ILE A 237 -8.00 -25.70 -3.60
C ILE A 237 -8.09 -26.19 -2.15
N PHE A 238 -8.69 -25.39 -1.27
CA PHE A 238 -8.93 -25.78 0.11
C PHE A 238 -9.67 -27.13 0.19
N LYS A 239 -10.77 -27.28 -0.57
CA LYS A 239 -11.56 -28.52 -0.60
C LYS A 239 -10.77 -29.75 -1.08
N THR A 240 -9.78 -29.56 -1.96
CA THR A 240 -9.07 -30.67 -2.64
C THR A 240 -7.70 -30.99 -2.04
N LEU A 241 -6.97 -29.97 -1.57
CA LEU A 241 -5.58 -30.03 -1.14
C LEU A 241 -5.34 -29.43 0.26
N GLY A 242 -6.36 -28.83 0.87
CA GLY A 242 -6.29 -28.21 2.20
C GLY A 242 -5.77 -26.77 2.20
N SER A 243 -5.87 -26.13 3.37
CA SER A 243 -5.49 -24.72 3.59
C SER A 243 -4.02 -24.39 3.28
N PRO A 244 -3.03 -25.22 3.66
CA PRO A 244 -1.63 -24.91 3.37
C PRO A 244 -1.35 -24.77 1.87
N ALA A 245 -1.95 -25.62 1.03
CA ALA A 245 -1.78 -25.57 -0.42
C ALA A 245 -2.37 -24.29 -1.01
N ALA A 246 -3.56 -23.87 -0.55
CA ALA A 246 -4.18 -22.62 -0.97
C ALA A 246 -3.32 -21.40 -0.58
N LEU A 247 -2.76 -21.39 0.63
CA LEU A 247 -1.86 -20.33 1.09
C LEU A 247 -0.54 -20.30 0.30
N ILE A 248 0.03 -21.45 -0.07
CA ILE A 248 1.21 -21.51 -0.94
C ILE A 248 0.92 -20.86 -2.31
N ILE A 249 -0.24 -21.15 -2.91
CA ILE A 249 -0.64 -20.57 -4.20
C ILE A 249 -0.85 -19.05 -4.07
N SER A 250 -1.50 -18.59 -3.00
CA SER A 250 -1.64 -17.15 -2.71
C SER A 250 -0.26 -16.48 -2.51
N GLY A 251 0.62 -17.11 -1.73
CA GLY A 251 2.00 -16.66 -1.51
C GLY A 251 2.81 -16.60 -2.81
N ALA A 252 2.66 -17.58 -3.70
CA ALA A 252 3.31 -17.57 -5.02
C ALA A 252 2.82 -16.42 -5.90
N GLY A 253 1.52 -16.11 -5.88
CA GLY A 253 0.95 -14.94 -6.56
C GLY A 253 1.53 -13.62 -6.03
N LYS A 254 1.66 -13.48 -4.71
CA LYS A 254 2.32 -12.33 -4.06
C LYS A 254 3.81 -12.26 -4.42
N LEU A 255 4.52 -13.38 -4.44
CA LEU A 255 5.93 -13.45 -4.82
C LEU A 255 6.13 -13.00 -6.27
N LEU A 256 5.26 -13.44 -7.18
CA LEU A 256 5.26 -12.99 -8.57
C LEU A 256 5.14 -11.47 -8.64
N VAL A 257 4.22 -10.88 -7.88
CA VAL A 257 4.07 -9.41 -7.82
C VAL A 257 5.33 -8.72 -7.26
N THR A 258 5.99 -9.31 -6.26
CA THR A 258 7.30 -8.81 -5.76
C THR A 258 8.31 -8.72 -6.90
N VAL A 259 8.40 -9.76 -7.72
CA VAL A 259 9.30 -9.79 -8.88
C VAL A 259 8.86 -8.75 -9.92
N MET A 260 7.57 -8.61 -10.18
CA MET A 260 7.05 -7.64 -11.16
C MET A 260 7.37 -6.19 -10.79
N TYR A 261 7.46 -5.84 -9.50
CA TYR A 261 7.81 -4.48 -9.07
C TYR A 261 9.20 -4.03 -9.56
N PHE A 262 10.14 -4.96 -9.78
CA PHE A 262 11.45 -4.64 -10.35
C PHE A 262 11.39 -4.16 -11.81
N PHE A 263 10.28 -4.40 -12.51
CA PHE A 263 10.11 -4.03 -13.92
C PHE A 263 9.17 -2.83 -14.12
N ASN A 264 8.62 -2.27 -13.05
CA ASN A 264 7.77 -1.10 -13.13
C ASN A 264 8.58 0.12 -13.58
N SER A 265 8.01 0.92 -14.48
CA SER A 265 8.61 2.20 -14.89
C SER A 265 8.55 3.23 -13.75
N ALA A 266 9.55 4.11 -13.71
CA ALA A 266 9.57 5.25 -12.81
C ALA A 266 8.61 6.36 -13.28
N GLU A 267 8.12 7.15 -12.33
CA GLU A 267 7.51 8.45 -12.60
C GLU A 267 8.62 9.43 -13.01
N GLU A 268 8.47 10.08 -14.16
CA GLU A 268 9.40 11.13 -14.60
C GLU A 268 9.21 12.34 -13.68
N GLU A 269 10.30 12.82 -13.07
CA GLU A 269 10.25 14.08 -12.34
C GLU A 269 10.02 15.20 -13.37
N GLU A 270 8.86 15.87 -13.30
CA GLU A 270 8.66 17.13 -14.00
C GLU A 270 9.78 18.07 -13.54
N LYS A 271 10.74 18.34 -14.44
CA LYS A 271 11.68 19.43 -14.25
C LYS A 271 10.84 20.70 -14.15
N SER A 272 10.79 21.30 -12.97
CA SER A 272 10.34 22.67 -12.83
C SER A 272 11.33 23.53 -13.61
N ASP A 273 10.99 23.84 -14.86
CA ASP A 273 11.62 24.94 -15.59
C ASP A 273 11.29 26.20 -14.79
N GLY A 274 12.21 26.60 -13.93
CA GLY A 274 12.25 27.91 -13.32
C GLY A 274 12.53 28.91 -14.42
N GLY A 275 11.48 29.27 -15.16
CA GLY A 275 11.49 30.41 -16.06
C GLY A 275 11.71 31.67 -15.25
N GLU A 276 12.95 32.17 -15.26
CA GLU A 276 13.23 33.59 -15.06
C GLU A 276 12.47 34.37 -16.14
N SER A 277 11.31 34.93 -15.79
CA SER A 277 10.74 36.05 -16.54
C SER A 277 11.44 37.32 -16.06
N VAL A 278 12.32 37.84 -16.92
CA VAL A 278 12.86 39.21 -16.90
C VAL A 278 11.72 40.22 -16.96
#